data_AF-A0A7S1SV28-F1
#
_entry.id   AF-A0A7S1SV28-F1
#
_cell.length_a   1.000
_cell.length_b   1.000
_cell.length_c   1.000
_cell.angle_alpha   90.00
_cell.angle_beta   90.00
_cell.angle_gamma   90.00
#
_symmetry.space_group_name_H-M   'P 1'
#
loop_
_entity.id
_entity.type
_entity.pdbx_description
1 polymer ?
#
loop_
_entity_poly.entity_id
_entity_poly.type
_entity_poly.pdbx_seq_one_letter_code
_entity_poly.pdbx_strand_id
1 'polypeptide(L)'
;WVDCAGPLPLPFQTDLQIEDRLRYFMCGPSDPGLMGTGAPSRGSTGPTGRPPPSGIGVDGGTAPGGAVQGDDDDGNGASHTVLEGRLVNLDVTSPAATVALTLMYLKTNNSAVAARFTIPDTHFALDYVRPDFLMQRMLGRSLIMWDAIQPTQEWVDEQLPPLIRGPLSDIMALSQAEDFDPNQIDIEALAQAHCNAVAGALLAIGMRFAGSANRSAQQLLHQYCLYFLKAKGKAPDVAAGAAAAIGTIDKQGLESCLSLAALGLSLVMAGTGHLTTLKLLRGLRKRLSPVSTQSAAMSGIPNAAFSGISGLTYGNHMAVSMSIGFLFLGGGAYTFATNNAAIAALLVSLFPRFPQTPTENRCHLQAFRHLYVIAAEPRCVTAIDIDTRSPVYVPLEVQLRPPSPALPPPPPFTWTAPCLLPERQAVDSVRIGGPRYWAQKVQGKQLSALYQHRTLFVKRKAGALPYAD
;
A
#
# COMPACT_ATOMS: atom_id res chain seq x y z
N TRP A 1 -23.34 14.65 -1.27
CA TRP A 1 -22.17 15.49 -0.95
C TRP A 1 -21.02 15.35 -1.94
N VAL A 2 -21.09 14.50 -2.98
CA VAL A 2 -20.05 14.46 -4.03
C VAL A 2 -20.73 14.20 -5.38
N ASP A 3 -21.22 15.28 -6.00
CA ASP A 3 -21.58 15.31 -7.44
C ASP A 3 -21.43 16.74 -8.02
N CYS A 4 -20.60 17.57 -7.38
CA CYS A 4 -20.35 18.94 -7.80
C CYS A 4 -18.85 19.24 -7.75
N ALA A 5 -18.08 18.64 -8.66
CA ALA A 5 -16.73 19.13 -8.98
C ALA A 5 -16.33 18.63 -10.36
N GLY A 6 -16.71 19.38 -11.39
CA GLY A 6 -15.91 19.40 -12.61
C GLY A 6 -14.53 20.00 -12.32
N PRO A 7 -13.55 19.85 -13.23
CA PRO A 7 -12.20 20.39 -13.05
C PRO A 7 -12.25 21.91 -13.30
N LEU A 8 -12.69 22.67 -12.30
CA LEU A 8 -12.49 24.11 -12.24
C LEU A 8 -11.61 24.38 -11.01
N PRO A 9 -10.37 24.85 -11.17
CA PRO A 9 -9.62 25.37 -10.03
C PRO A 9 -10.41 26.56 -9.48
N LEU A 10 -10.84 26.46 -8.22
CA LEU A 10 -11.43 27.58 -7.52
C LEU A 10 -10.40 28.72 -7.51
N PRO A 11 -10.73 29.94 -7.99
CA PRO A 11 -9.77 31.03 -8.21
C PRO A 11 -9.09 31.55 -6.93
N PHE A 12 -9.52 31.07 -5.75
CA PHE A 12 -8.94 31.47 -4.45
C PHE A 12 -7.71 30.65 -4.03
N GLN A 13 -7.42 29.51 -4.69
CA GLN A 13 -6.34 28.61 -4.29
C GLN A 13 -5.04 28.78 -5.10
N THR A 14 -5.09 29.47 -6.24
CA THR A 14 -3.91 29.70 -7.10
C THR A 14 -2.85 30.57 -6.41
N ASP A 15 -3.26 31.50 -5.55
CA ASP A 15 -2.34 32.40 -4.83
C ASP A 15 -1.63 31.71 -3.65
N LEU A 16 -2.14 30.58 -3.15
CA LEU A 16 -1.57 29.90 -1.98
C LEU A 16 -0.37 28.99 -2.29
N GLN A 17 -0.02 28.80 -3.56
CA GLN A 17 1.07 27.91 -4.01
C GLN A 17 1.05 26.55 -3.28
N ILE A 18 -0.14 25.96 -3.13
CA ILE A 18 -0.38 24.76 -2.30
C ILE A 18 0.50 23.60 -2.76
N GLU A 19 0.67 23.44 -4.07
CA GLU A 19 1.51 22.40 -4.67
C GLU A 19 2.98 22.52 -4.27
N ASP A 20 3.54 23.73 -4.30
CA ASP A 20 4.94 23.96 -3.94
C ASP A 20 5.17 23.79 -2.44
N ARG A 21 4.20 24.18 -1.60
CA ARG A 21 4.23 23.90 -0.16
C ARG A 21 4.17 22.40 0.13
N LEU A 22 3.29 21.65 -0.55
CA LEU A 22 3.21 20.21 -0.40
C LEU A 22 4.50 19.52 -0.87
N ARG A 23 5.12 20.00 -1.96
CA ARG A 23 6.44 19.52 -2.38
C ARG A 23 7.50 19.79 -1.31
N TYR A 24 7.51 20.99 -0.73
CA TYR A 24 8.44 21.34 0.33
C TYR A 24 8.28 20.42 1.56
N PHE A 25 7.05 20.11 1.95
CA PHE A 25 6.77 19.16 3.04
C PHE A 25 7.10 17.71 2.69
N MET A 26 7.20 17.36 1.40
CA MET A 26 7.52 16.01 0.91
C MET A 26 9.03 15.75 0.76
N CYS A 27 9.78 16.73 0.25
CA CYS A 27 11.20 16.56 -0.11
C CYS A 27 12.14 17.54 0.61
N GLY A 28 11.61 18.51 1.35
CA GLY A 28 12.41 19.56 1.98
C GLY A 28 12.75 20.72 1.03
N PRO A 29 13.63 21.64 1.44
CA PRO A 29 14.08 22.75 0.61
C PRO A 29 14.77 22.24 -0.67
N SER A 30 14.57 22.95 -1.79
CA SER A 30 15.18 22.58 -3.07
C SER A 30 16.65 23.00 -3.19
N ASP A 31 17.18 23.73 -2.21
CA ASP A 31 18.52 24.32 -2.26
C ASP A 31 19.50 23.49 -1.41
N PRO A 32 20.47 22.78 -2.03
CA PRO A 32 21.38 21.87 -1.33
C PRO A 32 22.31 22.58 -0.32
N GLY A 33 22.51 23.90 -0.41
CA GLY A 33 23.27 24.70 0.57
C GLY A 33 22.59 24.82 1.95
N LEU A 34 21.29 24.57 2.02
CA LEU A 34 20.52 24.50 3.27
C LEU A 34 20.41 23.07 3.83
N MET A 35 20.80 22.05 3.06
CA MET A 35 20.80 20.64 3.49
C MET A 35 22.05 20.23 4.27
N GLY A 36 23.05 21.10 4.40
CA GLY A 36 24.33 20.75 5.04
C GLY A 36 25.18 21.95 5.43
N THR A 37 24.77 22.69 6.45
CA THR A 37 25.69 23.53 7.24
C THR A 37 25.49 23.27 8.74
N GLY A 38 25.61 22.00 9.13
CA GLY A 38 26.07 21.68 10.47
C GLY A 38 27.55 22.04 10.55
N ALA A 39 27.87 23.32 10.82
CA ALA A 39 29.24 23.68 11.18
C ALA A 39 29.64 22.83 12.39
N PRO A 40 30.81 22.17 12.40
CA PRO A 40 31.28 21.48 13.57
C PRO A 40 31.47 22.52 14.66
N SER A 41 30.66 22.45 15.71
CA SER A 41 30.92 23.17 16.95
C SER A 41 32.36 22.85 17.37
N ARG A 42 33.24 23.85 17.27
CA ARG A 42 34.63 23.77 17.74
C ARG A 42 34.62 23.17 19.14
N GLY A 43 35.29 22.04 19.29
CA GLY A 43 35.42 21.37 20.57
C GLY A 43 36.02 22.31 21.61
N SER A 44 35.24 22.62 22.65
CA SER A 44 35.84 23.00 23.92
C SER A 44 36.34 21.71 24.56
N THR A 45 37.66 21.61 24.70
CA THR A 45 38.36 20.60 25.49
C THR A 45 37.77 20.54 26.91
N GLY A 46 36.96 19.53 27.20
CA GLY A 46 36.57 19.19 28.56
C GLY A 46 37.69 18.42 29.25
N PRO A 47 38.05 18.75 30.50
CA PRO A 47 39.06 18.00 31.23
C PRO A 47 38.49 16.64 31.67
N THR A 48 39.34 15.64 31.59
CA THR A 48 39.17 14.28 32.12
C THR A 48 38.72 14.25 33.59
N GLY A 49 37.77 13.39 33.95
CA GLY A 49 37.54 13.07 35.37
C GLY A 49 36.35 12.18 35.73
N ARG A 50 36.64 10.87 35.91
CA ARG A 50 36.14 9.88 36.91
C ARG A 50 34.64 9.68 37.23
N PRO A 51 34.23 8.44 37.62
CA PRO A 51 32.84 8.06 37.88
C PRO A 51 32.37 8.50 39.30
N PRO A 52 31.06 8.52 39.57
CA PRO A 52 30.51 9.11 40.80
C PRO A 52 30.59 8.14 41.99
N PRO A 53 30.75 8.62 43.23
CA PRO A 53 30.41 7.85 44.42
C PRO A 53 29.01 8.24 44.95
N SER A 54 28.29 7.20 45.35
CA SER A 54 27.06 7.21 46.11
C SER A 54 27.31 7.68 47.56
N GLY A 55 26.40 8.47 48.16
CA GLY A 55 26.41 8.68 49.60
C GLY A 55 25.62 9.90 50.10
N ILE A 56 24.69 9.63 51.03
CA ILE A 56 23.82 10.55 51.77
C ILE A 56 24.62 11.32 52.83
N GLY A 57 24.30 12.60 53.08
CA GLY A 57 24.82 13.36 54.22
C GLY A 57 24.21 14.77 54.35
N VAL A 58 23.74 15.08 55.56
CA VAL A 58 23.07 16.30 56.03
C VAL A 58 24.09 17.32 56.53
N ASP A 59 23.96 18.60 56.18
CA ASP A 59 23.96 19.78 57.09
C ASP A 59 24.15 21.11 56.32
N GLY A 60 23.61 22.19 56.91
CA GLY A 60 23.40 23.48 56.25
C GLY A 60 24.55 24.50 56.31
N GLY A 61 24.28 25.67 55.73
CA GLY A 61 25.07 26.88 55.92
C GLY A 61 25.37 27.65 54.64
N THR A 62 24.75 28.83 54.53
CA THR A 62 25.26 30.08 53.90
C THR A 62 25.56 30.09 52.39
N ALA A 63 24.78 30.91 51.68
CA ALA A 63 25.09 31.45 50.35
C ALA A 63 26.40 32.25 50.37
N PRO A 64 27.08 32.32 49.21
CA PRO A 64 27.25 33.65 48.62
C PRO A 64 26.88 33.67 47.14
N GLY A 65 26.26 34.79 46.74
CA GLY A 65 25.91 35.07 45.36
C GLY A 65 27.13 35.16 44.46
N GLY A 66 27.10 34.39 43.37
CA GLY A 66 27.87 34.63 42.16
C GLY A 66 26.88 34.77 41.03
N ALA A 67 26.66 36.00 40.57
CA ALA A 67 25.91 36.28 39.36
C ALA A 67 26.67 35.69 38.17
N VAL A 68 26.30 34.48 37.75
CA VAL A 68 26.58 34.00 36.41
C VAL A 68 25.48 34.58 35.55
N GLN A 69 25.85 35.57 34.76
CA GLN A 69 25.03 36.16 33.72
C GLN A 69 24.74 35.04 32.72
N GLY A 70 23.59 34.39 32.88
CA GLY A 70 23.02 33.55 31.85
C GLY A 70 22.68 34.46 30.69
N ASP A 71 23.25 34.19 29.53
CA ASP A 71 22.62 34.58 28.27
C ASP A 71 21.32 33.76 28.20
N ASP A 72 20.29 34.29 28.84
CA ASP A 72 18.90 33.94 28.60
C ASP A 72 18.52 34.49 27.21
N ASP A 73 19.08 33.87 26.17
CA ASP A 73 18.68 34.10 24.79
C ASP A 73 17.35 33.36 24.56
N ASP A 74 16.29 34.14 24.68
CA ASP A 74 14.92 33.88 24.27
C ASP A 74 14.23 32.64 24.84
N GLY A 75 13.29 32.92 25.75
CA GLY A 75 12.22 32.01 26.16
C GLY A 75 11.33 31.59 24.99
N ASN A 76 11.81 30.67 24.16
CA ASN A 76 11.01 30.01 23.17
C ASN A 76 10.26 28.86 23.87
N GLY A 77 8.93 28.86 23.80
CA GLY A 77 8.07 27.78 24.27
C GLY A 77 8.25 26.49 23.45
N ALA A 78 9.48 26.02 23.33
CA ALA A 78 9.86 24.82 22.63
C ALA A 78 9.43 23.58 23.42
N SER A 79 9.05 22.53 22.70
CA SER A 79 8.55 21.32 23.34
C SER A 79 9.66 20.64 24.16
N HIS A 80 9.34 20.19 25.37
CA HIS A 80 10.30 19.46 26.22
C HIS A 80 10.55 18.02 25.76
N THR A 81 9.73 17.50 24.82
CA THR A 81 9.76 16.10 24.37
C THR A 81 10.33 15.91 22.97
N VAL A 82 10.24 16.92 22.10
CA VAL A 82 10.71 16.88 20.70
C VAL A 82 11.58 18.10 20.43
N LEU A 83 12.86 17.84 20.13
CA LEU A 83 13.78 18.86 19.66
C LEU A 83 13.69 18.92 18.13
N GLU A 84 13.08 19.97 17.60
CA GLU A 84 13.04 20.21 16.15
C GLU A 84 14.20 21.14 15.74
N GLY A 85 14.89 20.76 14.66
CA GLY A 85 15.89 21.63 14.03
C GLY A 85 15.24 22.75 13.22
N ARG A 86 16.05 23.58 12.58
CA ARG A 86 15.56 24.65 11.68
C ARG A 86 14.94 24.12 10.39
N LEU A 87 15.20 22.86 10.04
CA LEU A 87 14.64 22.19 8.87
C LEU A 87 13.36 21.44 9.25
N VAL A 88 12.42 21.40 8.30
CA VAL A 88 11.19 20.62 8.45
C VAL A 88 11.50 19.15 8.66
N ASN A 89 10.85 18.56 9.65
CA ASN A 89 10.94 17.13 9.91
C ASN A 89 10.18 16.32 8.84
N LEU A 90 10.92 15.88 7.81
CA LEU A 90 10.38 15.08 6.71
C LEU A 90 9.80 13.75 7.16
N ASP A 91 10.24 13.19 8.29
CA ASP A 91 9.68 11.94 8.81
C ASP A 91 8.21 12.07 9.20
N VAL A 92 7.78 13.28 9.57
CA VAL A 92 6.40 13.59 9.96
C VAL A 92 5.60 14.08 8.77
N THR A 93 6.15 15.02 7.99
CA THR A 93 5.38 15.74 6.96
C THR A 93 5.30 15.02 5.62
N SER A 94 6.32 14.23 5.25
CA SER A 94 6.42 13.56 3.95
C SER A 94 5.24 12.63 3.62
N PRO A 95 4.82 11.69 4.50
CA PRO A 95 3.70 10.79 4.17
C PRO A 95 2.38 11.54 3.97
N ALA A 96 2.11 12.55 4.80
CA ALA A 96 0.90 13.35 4.71
C ALA A 96 0.88 14.18 3.42
N ALA A 97 2.00 14.83 3.08
CA ALA A 97 2.14 15.62 1.86
C ALA A 97 2.01 14.76 0.60
N THR A 98 2.63 13.57 0.60
CA THR A 98 2.56 12.60 -0.49
C THR A 98 1.11 12.18 -0.76
N VAL A 99 0.35 11.82 0.29
CA VAL A 99 -1.07 11.43 0.16
C VAL A 99 -1.94 12.61 -0.27
N ALA A 100 -1.74 13.80 0.32
CA ALA A 100 -2.50 14.99 -0.03
C ALA A 100 -2.33 15.38 -1.50
N LEU A 101 -1.09 15.41 -1.99
CA LEU A 101 -0.78 15.72 -3.39
C LEU A 101 -1.35 14.65 -4.33
N THR A 102 -1.27 13.37 -3.93
CA THR A 102 -1.88 12.25 -4.68
C THR A 102 -3.39 12.41 -4.80
N LEU A 103 -4.09 12.75 -3.72
CA LEU A 103 -5.55 12.91 -3.71
C LEU A 103 -6.00 14.16 -4.48
N MET A 104 -5.24 15.25 -4.42
CA MET A 104 -5.51 16.49 -5.15
C MET A 104 -5.46 16.27 -6.67
N TYR A 105 -4.51 15.46 -7.15
CA TYR A 105 -4.30 15.19 -8.57
C TYR A 105 -4.71 13.77 -8.99
N LEU A 106 -5.58 13.13 -8.21
CA LEU A 106 -6.00 11.74 -8.42
C LEU A 106 -6.62 11.54 -9.82
N LYS A 107 -6.03 10.63 -10.62
CA LYS A 107 -6.43 10.32 -12.01
C LYS A 107 -6.47 11.53 -12.97
N THR A 108 -5.69 12.56 -12.69
CA THR A 108 -5.60 13.72 -13.60
C THR A 108 -4.60 13.51 -14.75
N ASN A 109 -3.74 12.49 -14.65
CA ASN A 109 -2.64 12.22 -15.59
C ASN A 109 -1.70 13.43 -15.82
N ASN A 110 -1.58 14.31 -14.82
CA ASN A 110 -0.65 15.43 -14.90
C ASN A 110 0.80 14.95 -14.66
N SER A 111 1.55 14.84 -15.76
CA SER A 111 2.95 14.39 -15.73
C SER A 111 3.87 15.33 -14.96
N ALA A 112 3.58 16.64 -14.92
CA ALA A 112 4.40 17.62 -14.20
C ALA A 112 4.34 17.38 -12.68
N VAL A 113 3.15 17.10 -12.15
CA VAL A 113 2.97 16.78 -10.74
C VAL A 113 3.52 15.39 -10.43
N ALA A 114 3.28 14.40 -11.30
CA ALA A 114 3.82 13.05 -11.15
C ALA A 114 5.36 13.05 -11.13
N ALA A 115 6.01 13.96 -11.89
CA ALA A 115 7.46 14.13 -11.89
C ALA A 115 8.01 14.65 -10.54
N ARG A 116 7.19 15.31 -9.70
CA ARG A 116 7.61 15.75 -8.36
C ARG A 116 7.78 14.59 -7.38
N PHE A 117 7.13 13.45 -7.63
CA PHE A 117 7.36 12.20 -6.89
C PHE A 117 8.63 11.52 -7.44
N THR A 118 9.77 12.19 -7.27
CA THR A 118 11.06 11.67 -7.71
C THR A 118 11.46 10.49 -6.84
N ILE A 119 11.88 9.42 -7.51
CA ILE A 119 12.55 8.28 -6.89
C ILE A 119 14.05 8.54 -7.12
N PRO A 120 14.87 8.54 -6.06
CA PRO A 120 16.30 8.77 -6.18
C PRO A 120 16.95 7.83 -7.21
N ASP A 121 17.76 8.40 -8.08
CA ASP A 121 18.50 7.72 -9.15
C ASP A 121 20.01 7.62 -8.87
N THR A 122 20.48 8.21 -7.77
CA THR A 122 21.87 8.17 -7.30
C THR A 122 21.94 7.52 -5.92
N HIS A 123 23.05 6.83 -5.63
CA HIS A 123 23.31 6.22 -4.32
C HIS A 123 23.21 7.24 -3.19
N PHE A 124 23.88 8.39 -3.36
CA PHE A 124 23.87 9.47 -2.37
C PHE A 124 22.45 9.95 -2.04
N ALA A 125 21.60 10.22 -3.05
CA ALA A 125 20.24 10.69 -2.80
C ALA A 125 19.34 9.62 -2.18
N LEU A 126 19.66 8.34 -2.35
CA LEU A 126 18.92 7.23 -1.77
C LEU A 126 19.12 7.16 -0.25
N ASP A 127 20.32 7.46 0.24
CA ASP A 127 20.66 7.43 1.66
C ASP A 127 19.86 8.48 2.49
N TYR A 128 19.40 9.56 1.84
CA TYR A 128 18.58 10.59 2.48
C TYR A 128 17.08 10.29 2.47
N VAL A 129 16.62 9.23 1.78
CA VAL A 129 15.20 8.92 1.67
C VAL A 129 14.89 7.55 2.25
N ARG A 130 14.04 7.53 3.27
CA ARG A 130 13.56 6.28 3.84
C ARG A 130 12.80 5.45 2.79
N PRO A 131 13.02 4.13 2.73
CA PRO A 131 12.42 3.26 1.72
C PRO A 131 10.90 3.21 1.80
N ASP A 132 10.31 3.35 3.00
CA ASP A 132 8.85 3.43 3.18
C ASP A 132 8.23 4.65 2.47
N PHE A 133 8.96 5.77 2.39
CA PHE A 133 8.49 6.96 1.66
C PHE A 133 8.60 6.75 0.15
N LEU A 134 9.59 5.98 -0.32
CA LEU A 134 9.68 5.61 -1.73
C LEU A 134 8.47 4.80 -2.18
N MET A 135 8.02 3.85 -1.35
CA MET A 135 6.80 3.10 -1.60
C MET A 135 5.57 4.00 -1.75
N GLN A 136 5.42 4.98 -0.85
CA GLN A 136 4.30 5.93 -0.89
C GLN A 136 4.38 6.86 -2.10
N ARG A 137 5.59 7.33 -2.44
CA ARG A 137 5.83 8.18 -3.62
C ARG A 137 5.55 7.42 -4.91
N MET A 138 5.96 6.16 -5.00
CA MET A 138 5.65 5.29 -6.13
C MET A 138 4.14 5.11 -6.28
N LEU A 139 3.46 4.74 -5.20
CA LEU A 139 2.01 4.60 -5.18
C LEU A 139 1.32 5.90 -5.62
N GLY A 140 1.73 7.05 -5.07
CA GLY A 140 1.18 8.36 -5.40
C GLY A 140 1.35 8.73 -6.87
N ARG A 141 2.57 8.58 -7.40
CA ARG A 141 2.90 8.79 -8.81
C ARG A 141 2.02 7.93 -9.73
N SER A 142 1.91 6.63 -9.44
CA SER A 142 1.10 5.71 -10.24
C SER A 142 -0.39 6.07 -10.19
N LEU A 143 -0.93 6.46 -9.03
CA LEU A 143 -2.34 6.84 -8.90
C LEU A 143 -2.69 8.17 -9.60
N ILE A 144 -1.75 9.10 -9.72
CA ILE A 144 -1.90 10.32 -10.54
C ILE A 144 -1.92 9.94 -12.03
N MET A 145 -0.98 9.10 -12.46
CA MET A 145 -0.86 8.57 -13.83
C MET A 145 -1.71 7.31 -14.03
N TRP A 146 -2.99 7.40 -13.67
CA TRP A 146 -3.92 6.27 -13.57
C TRP A 146 -4.08 5.47 -14.87
N ASP A 147 -4.11 6.16 -16.01
CA ASP A 147 -4.39 5.51 -17.31
C ASP A 147 -3.18 4.72 -17.83
N ALA A 148 -1.98 5.05 -17.35
CA ALA A 148 -0.75 4.37 -17.73
C ALA A 148 -0.57 3.01 -17.01
N ILE A 149 -1.32 2.72 -15.94
CA ILE A 149 -1.14 1.50 -15.14
C ILE A 149 -1.51 0.26 -15.96
N GLN A 150 -0.53 -0.60 -16.20
CA GLN A 150 -0.72 -1.88 -16.89
C GLN A 150 -0.36 -3.07 -15.98
N PRO A 151 -1.11 -4.19 -16.06
CA PRO A 151 -0.84 -5.38 -15.28
C PRO A 151 0.22 -6.26 -15.95
N THR A 152 1.40 -5.68 -16.21
CA THR A 152 2.54 -6.32 -16.88
C THR A 152 3.82 -6.16 -16.05
N GLN A 153 4.81 -7.03 -16.24
CA GLN A 153 6.10 -6.92 -15.52
C GLN A 153 6.90 -5.74 -16.04
N GLU A 154 6.85 -5.53 -17.35
CA GLU A 154 7.49 -4.44 -18.06
C GLU A 154 7.08 -3.08 -17.48
N TRP A 155 5.78 -2.91 -17.19
CA TRP A 155 5.29 -1.68 -16.58
C TRP A 155 5.85 -1.44 -15.17
N VAL A 156 5.99 -2.50 -14.37
CA VAL A 156 6.57 -2.41 -13.01
C VAL A 156 8.04 -2.00 -13.11
N ASP A 157 8.80 -2.61 -14.03
CA ASP A 157 10.23 -2.32 -14.23
C ASP A 157 10.47 -0.91 -14.79
N GLU A 158 9.56 -0.41 -15.63
CA GLU A 158 9.59 0.96 -16.15
C GLU A 158 9.43 2.02 -15.06
N GLN A 159 8.71 1.72 -13.97
CA GLN A 159 8.57 2.67 -12.87
C GLN A 159 9.86 2.83 -12.06
N LEU A 160 10.75 1.85 -12.09
CA LEU A 160 11.99 1.84 -11.32
C LEU A 160 13.09 2.65 -12.02
N PRO A 161 13.82 3.52 -11.31
CA PRO A 161 15.06 4.11 -11.80
C PRO A 161 16.08 3.03 -12.21
N PRO A 162 16.99 3.31 -13.16
CA PRO A 162 18.01 2.35 -13.61
C PRO A 162 18.84 1.76 -12.46
N LEU A 163 19.07 2.56 -11.40
CA LEU A 163 19.84 2.18 -10.22
C LEU A 163 19.23 0.99 -9.45
N ILE A 164 17.91 0.93 -9.34
CA ILE A 164 17.19 -0.09 -8.55
C ILE A 164 16.39 -1.04 -9.44
N ARG A 165 16.65 -1.03 -10.75
CA ARG A 165 15.98 -1.88 -11.73
C ARG A 165 16.65 -3.25 -11.78
N GLY A 166 15.84 -4.29 -11.99
CA GLY A 166 16.30 -5.66 -12.14
C GLY A 166 15.88 -6.53 -10.95
N PRO A 167 16.10 -7.85 -11.04
CA PRO A 167 15.71 -8.74 -9.97
C PRO A 167 16.61 -8.53 -8.74
N LEU A 168 16.00 -8.59 -7.57
CA LEU A 168 16.68 -8.51 -6.28
C LEU A 168 17.89 -9.46 -6.14
N SER A 169 17.89 -10.60 -6.83
CA SER A 169 19.06 -11.49 -6.87
C SER A 169 20.30 -10.81 -7.39
N ASP A 170 20.16 -9.92 -8.37
CA ASP A 170 21.27 -9.28 -9.06
C ASP A 170 21.80 -8.15 -8.18
N ILE A 171 20.90 -7.40 -7.52
CA ILE A 171 21.25 -6.40 -6.50
C ILE A 171 22.00 -7.07 -5.34
N MET A 172 21.53 -8.23 -4.88
CA MET A 172 22.22 -9.00 -3.84
C MET A 172 23.56 -9.58 -4.33
N ALA A 173 23.68 -9.91 -5.61
CA ALA A 173 24.93 -10.42 -6.20
C ALA A 173 26.02 -9.36 -6.29
N LEU A 174 25.69 -8.07 -6.28
CA LEU A 174 26.68 -6.98 -6.20
C LEU A 174 27.55 -7.07 -4.95
N SER A 175 27.06 -7.70 -3.87
CA SER A 175 27.85 -7.95 -2.65
C SER A 175 29.01 -8.92 -2.87
N GLN A 176 28.96 -9.71 -3.94
CA GLN A 176 29.97 -10.72 -4.29
C GLN A 176 30.91 -10.25 -5.41
N ALA A 177 30.75 -9.02 -5.91
CA ALA A 177 31.60 -8.45 -6.94
C ALA A 177 32.98 -8.03 -6.37
N GLU A 178 34.05 -8.25 -7.14
CA GLU A 178 35.44 -7.97 -6.71
C GLU A 178 35.71 -6.46 -6.52
N ASP A 179 34.96 -5.59 -7.19
CA ASP A 179 35.08 -4.12 -7.13
C ASP A 179 34.17 -3.45 -6.06
N PHE A 180 33.58 -4.23 -5.16
CA PHE A 180 32.63 -3.71 -4.17
C PHE A 180 33.33 -2.92 -3.05
N ASP A 181 33.10 -1.61 -2.98
CA ASP A 181 33.45 -0.77 -1.83
C ASP A 181 32.24 -0.58 -0.90
N PRO A 182 32.19 -1.26 0.27
CA PRO A 182 31.07 -1.16 1.22
C PRO A 182 30.88 0.24 1.82
N ASN A 183 31.87 1.12 1.72
CA ASN A 183 31.74 2.50 2.20
C ASN A 183 31.08 3.44 1.17
N GLN A 184 30.95 3.01 -0.09
CA GLN A 184 30.34 3.80 -1.17
C GLN A 184 28.96 3.31 -1.58
N ILE A 185 28.71 2.01 -1.45
CA ILE A 185 27.47 1.39 -1.91
C ILE A 185 26.80 0.64 -0.77
N ASP A 186 25.72 1.20 -0.24
CA ASP A 186 24.83 0.49 0.66
C ASP A 186 23.87 -0.41 -0.14
N ILE A 187 24.23 -1.70 -0.22
CA ILE A 187 23.42 -2.73 -0.88
C ILE A 187 22.08 -2.92 -0.15
N GLU A 188 22.05 -2.77 1.17
CA GLU A 188 20.83 -2.91 1.94
C GLU A 188 19.84 -1.80 1.57
N ALA A 189 20.30 -0.55 1.49
CA ALA A 189 19.49 0.58 1.07
C ALA A 189 18.92 0.39 -0.36
N LEU A 190 19.75 -0.07 -1.31
CA LEU A 190 19.31 -0.38 -2.68
C LEU A 190 18.23 -1.47 -2.70
N ALA A 191 18.46 -2.54 -1.97
CA ALA A 191 17.58 -3.69 -1.94
C ALA A 191 16.24 -3.38 -1.25
N GLN A 192 16.27 -2.60 -0.16
CA GLN A 192 15.08 -2.08 0.52
C GLN A 192 14.31 -1.11 -0.38
N ALA A 193 14.99 -0.22 -1.10
CA ALA A 193 14.39 0.72 -2.04
C ALA A 193 13.69 0.00 -3.20
N HIS A 194 14.35 -0.99 -3.81
CA HIS A 194 13.77 -1.83 -4.85
C HIS A 194 12.49 -2.51 -4.36
N CYS A 195 12.54 -3.19 -3.20
CA CYS A 195 11.39 -3.93 -2.67
C CYS A 195 10.20 -3.01 -2.37
N ASN A 196 10.45 -1.85 -1.77
CA ASN A 196 9.42 -0.87 -1.42
C ASN A 196 8.82 -0.19 -2.65
N ALA A 197 9.65 0.17 -3.63
CA ALA A 197 9.18 0.73 -4.90
C ALA A 197 8.30 -0.28 -5.65
N VAL A 198 8.72 -1.54 -5.77
CA VAL A 198 7.91 -2.61 -6.36
C VAL A 198 6.61 -2.80 -5.58
N ALA A 199 6.65 -2.88 -4.25
CA ALA A 199 5.44 -3.03 -3.43
C ALA A 199 4.42 -1.88 -3.64
N GLY A 200 4.90 -0.64 -3.78
CA GLY A 200 4.07 0.52 -4.10
C GLY A 200 3.40 0.41 -5.47
N ALA A 201 4.14 -0.02 -6.49
CA ALA A 201 3.62 -0.26 -7.83
C ALA A 201 2.57 -1.39 -7.86
N LEU A 202 2.82 -2.49 -7.12
CA LEU A 202 1.88 -3.62 -7.02
C LEU A 202 0.57 -3.22 -6.33
N LEU A 203 0.64 -2.39 -5.28
CA LEU A 203 -0.55 -1.86 -4.64
C LEU A 203 -1.34 -0.93 -5.58
N ALA A 204 -0.65 -0.12 -6.39
CA ALA A 204 -1.29 0.71 -7.41
C ALA A 204 -2.04 -0.13 -8.46
N ILE A 205 -1.44 -1.23 -8.96
CA ILE A 205 -2.11 -2.20 -9.83
C ILE A 205 -3.34 -2.79 -9.13
N GLY A 206 -3.21 -3.15 -7.86
CA GLY A 206 -4.31 -3.66 -7.04
C GLY A 206 -5.49 -2.69 -6.96
N MET A 207 -5.23 -1.40 -6.76
CA MET A 207 -6.25 -0.35 -6.72
C MET A 207 -6.85 -0.09 -8.12
N ARG A 208 -6.04 -0.09 -9.17
CA ARG A 208 -6.47 0.11 -10.57
C ARG A 208 -7.47 -0.94 -11.05
N PHE A 209 -7.26 -2.19 -10.63
CA PHE A 209 -8.05 -3.35 -11.04
C PHE A 209 -8.94 -3.86 -9.89
N ALA A 210 -9.21 -3.05 -8.88
CA ALA A 210 -9.99 -3.44 -7.71
C ALA A 210 -11.38 -3.95 -8.13
N GLY A 211 -11.72 -5.16 -7.66
CA GLY A 211 -13.01 -5.80 -7.94
C GLY A 211 -13.30 -6.08 -9.43
N SER A 212 -12.27 -6.12 -10.28
CA SER A 212 -12.42 -6.41 -11.71
C SER A 212 -12.28 -7.90 -12.04
N ALA A 213 -11.70 -8.69 -11.13
CA ALA A 213 -11.34 -10.09 -11.36
C ALA A 213 -10.46 -10.29 -12.61
N ASN A 214 -9.63 -9.31 -12.96
CA ASN A 214 -8.73 -9.42 -14.10
C ASN A 214 -7.67 -10.51 -13.87
N ARG A 215 -7.61 -11.47 -14.79
CA ARG A 215 -6.71 -12.63 -14.72
C ARG A 215 -5.24 -12.24 -14.87
N SER A 216 -4.88 -11.29 -15.74
CA SER A 216 -3.47 -10.89 -15.91
C SER A 216 -2.92 -10.23 -14.66
N ALA A 217 -3.68 -9.27 -14.09
CA ALA A 217 -3.32 -8.61 -12.82
C ALA A 217 -3.19 -9.61 -11.67
N GLN A 218 -4.11 -10.59 -11.57
CA GLN A 218 -4.05 -11.63 -10.56
C GLN A 218 -2.82 -12.52 -10.70
N GLN A 219 -2.47 -12.94 -11.92
CA GLN A 219 -1.29 -13.76 -12.17
C GLN A 219 0.00 -13.03 -11.82
N LEU A 220 0.13 -11.76 -12.25
CA LEU A 220 1.26 -10.91 -11.95
C LEU A 220 1.45 -10.74 -10.43
N LEU A 221 0.41 -10.30 -9.72
CA LEU A 221 0.45 -10.08 -8.27
C LEU A 221 0.74 -11.39 -7.50
N HIS A 222 0.20 -12.51 -7.97
CA HIS A 222 0.49 -13.83 -7.39
C HIS A 222 1.97 -14.22 -7.59
N GLN A 223 2.52 -13.97 -8.78
CA GLN A 223 3.94 -14.20 -9.05
C GLN A 223 4.84 -13.35 -8.15
N TYR A 224 4.52 -12.07 -7.96
CA TYR A 224 5.27 -11.21 -7.03
C TYR A 224 5.13 -11.63 -5.56
N CYS A 225 3.97 -12.15 -5.14
CA CYS A 225 3.84 -12.74 -3.80
C CYS A 225 4.79 -13.94 -3.62
N LEU A 226 4.90 -14.82 -4.62
CA LEU A 226 5.83 -15.94 -4.60
C LEU A 226 7.29 -15.48 -4.68
N TYR A 227 7.56 -14.41 -5.42
CA TYR A 227 8.87 -13.78 -5.51
C TYR A 227 9.34 -13.27 -4.15
N PHE A 228 8.54 -12.46 -3.45
CA PHE A 228 8.88 -11.98 -2.09
C PHE A 228 8.99 -13.14 -1.09
N LEU A 229 8.16 -14.19 -1.23
CA LEU A 229 8.26 -15.38 -0.38
C LEU A 229 9.59 -16.12 -0.58
N LYS A 230 10.05 -16.27 -1.83
CA LYS A 230 11.36 -16.86 -2.16
C LYS A 230 12.51 -16.00 -1.66
N ALA A 231 12.42 -14.67 -1.81
CA ALA A 231 13.41 -13.73 -1.30
C ALA A 231 13.54 -13.82 0.22
N LYS A 232 12.42 -13.88 0.95
CA LYS A 232 12.40 -14.09 2.40
C LYS A 232 13.06 -15.40 2.83
N GLY A 233 12.85 -16.48 2.07
CA GLY A 233 13.48 -17.78 2.34
C GLY A 233 15.00 -17.80 2.20
N LYS A 234 15.57 -16.87 1.43
CA LYS A 234 17.02 -16.70 1.24
C LYS A 234 17.65 -15.71 2.21
N ALA A 235 16.85 -14.85 2.85
CA ALA A 235 17.35 -13.85 3.80
C ALA A 235 17.86 -14.53 5.09
N PRO A 236 18.98 -14.07 5.68
CA PRO A 236 19.53 -14.63 6.90
C PRO A 236 18.57 -14.41 8.09
N ASP A 237 18.49 -15.38 9.00
CA ASP A 237 17.79 -15.17 10.27
C ASP A 237 18.55 -14.13 11.11
N VAL A 238 17.81 -13.26 11.81
CA VAL A 238 18.35 -12.22 12.71
C VAL A 238 19.32 -12.78 13.75
N ALA A 239 19.27 -14.10 14.01
CA ALA A 239 20.18 -14.83 14.88
C ALA A 239 21.59 -15.11 14.29
N ALA A 240 21.85 -14.79 13.01
CA ALA A 240 23.13 -15.09 12.34
C ALA A 240 24.27 -14.10 12.68
N GLY A 241 24.00 -13.10 13.52
CA GLY A 241 24.99 -12.11 13.96
C GLY A 241 25.20 -10.98 12.95
N ALA A 242 25.71 -9.83 13.43
CA ALA A 242 25.85 -8.60 12.66
C ALA A 242 26.68 -8.75 11.36
N ALA A 243 27.68 -9.65 11.34
CA ALA A 243 28.52 -9.90 10.17
C ALA A 243 27.80 -10.66 9.03
N ALA A 244 26.77 -11.45 9.34
CA ALA A 244 25.96 -12.16 8.34
C ALA A 244 24.78 -11.32 7.83
N ALA A 245 24.51 -10.17 8.47
CA ALA A 245 23.44 -9.25 8.12
C ALA A 245 23.89 -8.18 7.09
N ILE A 246 25.20 -7.95 6.95
CA ILE A 246 25.77 -6.94 6.05
C ILE A 246 25.36 -7.27 4.60
N GLY A 247 24.62 -6.35 3.95
CA GLY A 247 24.15 -6.50 2.57
C GLY A 247 22.91 -7.38 2.39
N THR A 248 22.20 -7.71 3.48
CA THR A 248 20.99 -8.55 3.42
C THR A 248 19.75 -7.79 3.90
N ILE A 249 18.64 -7.95 3.20
CA ILE A 249 17.40 -7.23 3.52
C ILE A 249 16.78 -7.76 4.80
N ASP A 250 16.31 -6.85 5.65
CA ASP A 250 15.48 -7.16 6.80
C ASP A 250 14.24 -7.99 6.40
N LYS A 251 14.08 -9.14 7.08
CA LYS A 251 12.92 -10.03 6.93
C LYS A 251 11.60 -9.32 7.20
N GLN A 252 11.58 -8.33 8.10
CA GLN A 252 10.37 -7.59 8.42
C GLN A 252 9.95 -6.63 7.30
N GLY A 253 10.91 -5.99 6.63
CA GLY A 253 10.66 -5.20 5.42
C GLY A 253 10.09 -6.04 4.27
N LEU A 254 10.69 -7.21 4.01
CA LEU A 254 10.18 -8.16 3.01
C LEU A 254 8.78 -8.67 3.31
N GLU A 255 8.48 -8.95 4.59
CA GLU A 255 7.16 -9.40 5.01
C GLU A 255 6.09 -8.31 4.84
N SER A 256 6.47 -7.05 5.07
CA SER A 256 5.60 -5.90 4.83
C SER A 256 5.28 -5.75 3.34
N CYS A 257 6.29 -5.85 2.47
CA CYS A 257 6.12 -5.83 1.01
C CYS A 257 5.24 -6.99 0.53
N LEU A 258 5.46 -8.20 1.05
CA LEU A 258 4.63 -9.38 0.76
C LEU A 258 3.18 -9.18 1.19
N SER A 259 2.95 -8.60 2.37
CA SER A 259 1.61 -8.33 2.88
C SER A 259 0.86 -7.31 2.01
N LEU A 260 1.55 -6.29 1.50
CA LEU A 260 1.00 -5.31 0.56
C LEU A 260 0.72 -5.90 -0.82
N ALA A 261 1.61 -6.73 -1.35
CA ALA A 261 1.36 -7.47 -2.59
C ALA A 261 0.14 -8.40 -2.45
N ALA A 262 0.01 -9.07 -1.29
CA ALA A 262 -1.14 -9.90 -0.98
C ALA A 262 -2.45 -9.10 -0.85
N LEU A 263 -2.39 -7.88 -0.29
CA LEU A 263 -3.52 -6.94 -0.28
C LEU A 263 -3.90 -6.50 -1.69
N GLY A 264 -2.94 -6.11 -2.53
CA GLY A 264 -3.17 -5.78 -3.93
C GLY A 264 -3.83 -6.95 -4.68
N LEU A 265 -3.35 -8.17 -4.47
CA LEU A 265 -3.95 -9.40 -5.04
C LEU A 265 -5.41 -9.60 -4.59
N SER A 266 -5.69 -9.34 -3.31
CA SER A 266 -7.05 -9.46 -2.78
C SER A 266 -8.00 -8.37 -3.27
N LEU A 267 -7.50 -7.15 -3.53
CA LEU A 267 -8.28 -6.07 -4.13
C LEU A 267 -8.78 -6.46 -5.52
N VAL A 268 -7.90 -6.99 -6.37
CA VAL A 268 -8.27 -7.40 -7.74
C VAL A 268 -9.35 -8.48 -7.73
N MET A 269 -9.22 -9.44 -6.80
CA MET A 269 -10.12 -10.59 -6.68
C MET A 269 -11.22 -10.39 -5.63
N ALA A 270 -11.49 -9.16 -5.21
CA ALA A 270 -12.41 -8.87 -4.12
C ALA A 270 -13.83 -9.40 -4.39
N GLY A 271 -14.39 -10.12 -3.41
CA GLY A 271 -15.71 -10.75 -3.45
C GLY A 271 -15.79 -12.08 -4.21
N THR A 272 -14.81 -12.42 -5.05
CA THR A 272 -14.91 -13.60 -5.93
C THR A 272 -14.72 -14.95 -5.23
N GLY A 273 -14.10 -14.97 -4.04
CA GLY A 273 -13.75 -16.23 -3.37
C GLY A 273 -12.71 -17.08 -4.11
N HIS A 274 -11.87 -16.48 -4.99
CA HIS A 274 -10.92 -17.21 -5.83
C HIS A 274 -10.02 -18.18 -5.05
N LEU A 275 -10.11 -19.48 -5.37
CA LEU A 275 -9.49 -20.57 -4.61
C LEU A 275 -7.96 -20.50 -4.55
N THR A 276 -7.30 -20.18 -5.67
CA THR A 276 -5.83 -20.12 -5.70
C THR A 276 -5.29 -18.98 -4.83
N THR A 277 -5.98 -17.84 -4.86
CA THR A 277 -5.67 -16.69 -4.00
C THR A 277 -5.90 -17.06 -2.53
N LEU A 278 -7.01 -17.72 -2.22
CA LEU A 278 -7.30 -18.19 -0.86
C LEU A 278 -6.23 -19.16 -0.34
N LYS A 279 -5.79 -20.12 -1.16
CA LYS A 279 -4.74 -21.08 -0.77
C LYS A 279 -3.45 -20.35 -0.40
N LEU A 280 -3.04 -19.37 -1.20
CA LEU A 280 -1.88 -18.53 -0.91
C LEU A 280 -2.08 -17.76 0.40
N LEU A 281 -3.19 -17.02 0.56
CA LEU A 281 -3.47 -16.22 1.76
C LEU A 281 -3.58 -17.08 3.04
N ARG A 282 -4.16 -18.29 2.95
CA ARG A 282 -4.20 -19.26 4.05
C ARG A 282 -2.81 -19.78 4.37
N GLY A 283 -1.98 -20.02 3.35
CA GLY A 283 -0.56 -20.31 3.53
C GLY A 283 0.13 -19.18 4.29
N LEU A 284 -0.06 -17.93 3.86
CA LEU A 284 0.53 -16.76 4.51
C LEU A 284 0.10 -16.64 5.98
N ARG A 285 -1.18 -16.84 6.28
CA ARG A 285 -1.76 -16.81 7.64
C ARG A 285 -1.24 -17.93 8.53
N LYS A 286 -1.01 -19.13 7.97
CA LYS A 286 -0.51 -20.30 8.72
C LYS A 286 0.97 -20.23 9.05
N ARG A 287 1.74 -19.34 8.40
CA ARG A 287 3.16 -19.12 8.71
C ARG A 287 3.27 -18.44 10.07
N LEU A 288 3.20 -19.22 11.14
CA LEU A 288 3.67 -18.84 12.45
C LEU A 288 5.18 -19.17 12.46
N SER A 289 6.01 -18.29 11.91
CA SER A 289 7.46 -18.51 11.92
C SER A 289 7.94 -18.47 13.37
N PRO A 290 8.50 -19.53 13.96
CA PRO A 290 8.94 -19.48 15.35
C PRO A 290 10.05 -18.42 15.49
N VAL A 291 9.82 -17.41 16.33
CA VAL A 291 10.86 -16.45 16.73
C VAL A 291 11.89 -17.21 17.57
N SER A 292 13.16 -17.12 17.21
CA SER A 292 14.24 -17.68 18.01
C SER A 292 14.26 -17.01 19.38
N THR A 293 14.50 -17.77 20.45
CA THR A 293 14.47 -17.28 21.84
C THR A 293 15.38 -16.07 22.10
N GLN A 294 16.40 -15.83 21.27
CA GLN A 294 17.29 -14.68 21.33
C GLN A 294 16.69 -13.39 20.75
N SER A 295 15.93 -13.46 19.64
CA SER A 295 15.26 -12.29 19.05
C SER A 295 14.05 -11.83 19.88
N ALA A 296 13.51 -12.74 20.70
CA ALA A 296 12.47 -12.49 21.69
C ALA A 296 12.96 -11.65 22.89
N ALA A 297 14.25 -11.73 23.24
CA ALA A 297 14.85 -10.92 24.30
C ALA A 297 15.12 -9.47 23.86
N MET A 298 15.39 -9.28 22.57
CA MET A 298 15.68 -7.97 21.98
C MET A 298 14.42 -7.13 21.72
N SER A 299 13.24 -7.74 21.69
CA SER A 299 11.95 -7.04 21.53
C SER A 299 11.41 -6.40 22.81
N GLY A 300 12.07 -6.61 23.96
CA GLY A 300 11.69 -5.99 25.24
C GLY A 300 10.37 -6.49 25.83
N ILE A 301 9.78 -7.57 25.29
CA ILE A 301 8.50 -8.10 25.74
C ILE A 301 8.74 -9.17 26.83
N PRO A 302 8.24 -9.01 28.07
CA PRO A 302 8.37 -10.04 29.10
C PRO A 302 7.62 -11.33 28.69
N ASN A 303 8.21 -12.50 28.98
CA ASN A 303 7.68 -13.85 28.67
C ASN A 303 7.61 -14.26 27.19
N ALA A 304 8.44 -13.65 26.34
CA ALA A 304 8.42 -13.89 24.90
C ALA A 304 8.68 -15.36 24.49
N ALA A 305 9.44 -16.14 25.29
CA ALA A 305 9.73 -17.55 25.01
C ALA A 305 8.52 -18.51 25.20
N PHE A 306 7.48 -18.11 25.93
CA PHE A 306 6.30 -18.95 26.22
C PHE A 306 5.10 -18.66 25.28
N SER A 307 5.21 -17.61 24.44
CA SER A 307 4.07 -17.04 23.70
C SER A 307 3.87 -17.59 22.28
N GLY A 308 4.64 -18.57 21.81
CA GLY A 308 4.49 -19.10 20.43
C GLY A 308 4.66 -18.00 19.37
N ILE A 309 5.59 -17.06 19.61
CA ILE A 309 5.74 -15.83 18.83
C ILE A 309 6.05 -16.19 17.38
N SER A 310 5.19 -15.70 16.50
CA SER A 310 5.39 -15.67 15.06
C SER A 310 6.32 -14.52 14.70
N GLY A 311 7.30 -14.72 13.80
CA GLY A 311 8.11 -13.66 13.19
C GLY A 311 7.31 -12.74 12.26
N LEU A 312 6.00 -12.62 12.51
CA LEU A 312 5.03 -11.75 11.86
C LEU A 312 4.51 -10.79 12.92
N THR A 313 4.53 -9.50 12.62
CA THR A 313 3.98 -8.50 13.52
C THR A 313 2.46 -8.46 13.43
N TYR A 314 1.81 -7.79 14.40
CA TYR A 314 0.35 -7.65 14.43
C TYR A 314 -0.19 -7.10 13.10
N GLY A 315 0.50 -6.10 12.54
CA GLY A 315 0.18 -5.49 11.27
C GLY A 315 0.18 -6.44 10.09
N ASN A 316 1.14 -7.36 10.02
CA ASN A 316 1.20 -8.37 8.95
C ASN A 316 0.02 -9.35 9.07
N HIS A 317 -0.32 -9.78 10.30
CA HIS A 317 -1.52 -10.57 10.54
C HIS A 317 -2.80 -9.81 10.17
N MET A 318 -2.87 -8.51 10.47
CA MET A 318 -3.98 -7.64 10.11
C MET A 318 -4.12 -7.54 8.59
N ALA A 319 -3.03 -7.25 7.87
CA ALA A 319 -3.00 -7.16 6.42
C ALA A 319 -3.47 -8.46 5.75
N VAL A 320 -2.92 -9.62 6.14
CA VAL A 320 -3.32 -10.93 5.60
C VAL A 320 -4.79 -11.23 5.92
N SER A 321 -5.26 -10.89 7.12
CA SER A 321 -6.66 -11.11 7.51
C SER A 321 -7.61 -10.19 6.72
N MET A 322 -7.23 -8.94 6.49
CA MET A 322 -7.93 -8.01 5.61
C MET A 322 -7.98 -8.55 4.18
N SER A 323 -6.88 -9.08 3.65
CA SER A 323 -6.84 -9.70 2.32
C SER A 323 -7.82 -10.87 2.19
N ILE A 324 -7.91 -11.71 3.22
CA ILE A 324 -8.91 -12.81 3.25
C ILE A 324 -10.33 -12.24 3.31
N GLY A 325 -10.56 -11.21 4.12
CA GLY A 325 -11.84 -10.52 4.22
C GLY A 325 -12.29 -9.91 2.89
N PHE A 326 -11.37 -9.27 2.15
CA PHE A 326 -11.64 -8.69 0.83
C PHE A 326 -12.00 -9.76 -0.21
N LEU A 327 -11.35 -10.92 -0.16
CA LEU A 327 -11.67 -12.03 -1.06
C LEU A 327 -13.13 -12.51 -0.90
N PHE A 328 -13.69 -12.41 0.31
CA PHE A 328 -15.07 -12.79 0.64
C PHE A 328 -15.92 -11.60 1.07
N LEU A 329 -15.67 -10.42 0.47
CA LEU A 329 -16.33 -9.18 0.87
C LEU A 329 -17.86 -9.32 0.81
N GLY A 330 -18.52 -9.09 1.95
CA GLY A 330 -19.96 -9.25 2.11
C GLY A 330 -20.48 -10.65 1.72
N GLY A 331 -19.71 -11.71 1.98
CA GLY A 331 -20.06 -13.08 1.62
C GLY A 331 -20.01 -13.36 0.11
N GLY A 332 -19.33 -12.49 -0.67
CA GLY A 332 -19.31 -12.54 -2.13
C GLY A 332 -20.44 -11.73 -2.79
N ALA A 333 -21.25 -11.01 -2.01
CA ALA A 333 -22.25 -10.10 -2.56
C ALA A 333 -21.67 -8.73 -2.96
N TYR A 334 -20.53 -8.35 -2.37
CA TYR A 334 -19.90 -7.04 -2.51
C TYR A 334 -18.50 -7.16 -3.13
N THR A 335 -18.07 -6.08 -3.75
CA THR A 335 -16.73 -5.93 -4.32
C THR A 335 -16.38 -4.44 -4.41
N PHE A 336 -15.14 -4.08 -4.73
CA PHE A 336 -14.69 -2.68 -4.65
C PHE A 336 -14.99 -1.88 -5.92
N ALA A 337 -15.43 -0.63 -5.77
CA ALA A 337 -15.55 0.32 -6.87
C ALA A 337 -14.22 0.99 -7.19
N THR A 338 -14.08 1.51 -8.40
CA THR A 338 -12.90 2.29 -8.80
C THR A 338 -13.20 3.76 -9.03
N ASN A 339 -14.32 4.29 -8.50
CA ASN A 339 -14.62 5.73 -8.53
C ASN A 339 -13.60 6.54 -7.66
N ASN A 340 -13.52 7.86 -7.84
CA ASN A 340 -12.49 8.67 -7.16
C ASN A 340 -12.61 8.63 -5.63
N ALA A 341 -13.83 8.63 -5.09
CA ALA A 341 -14.07 8.53 -3.65
C ALA A 341 -13.68 7.16 -3.09
N ALA A 342 -13.95 6.09 -3.82
CA ALA A 342 -13.60 4.72 -3.48
C ALA A 342 -12.08 4.53 -3.46
N ILE A 343 -11.36 5.03 -4.48
CA ILE A 343 -9.90 4.98 -4.50
C ILE A 343 -9.30 5.81 -3.37
N ALA A 344 -9.85 6.98 -3.06
CA ALA A 344 -9.42 7.77 -1.90
C ALA A 344 -9.63 7.01 -0.58
N ALA A 345 -10.80 6.39 -0.39
CA ALA A 345 -11.09 5.59 0.80
C ALA A 345 -10.20 4.33 0.91
N LEU A 346 -9.90 3.68 -0.23
CA LEU A 346 -8.95 2.56 -0.30
C LEU A 346 -7.53 3.01 0.02
N LEU A 347 -7.07 4.16 -0.50
CA LEU A 347 -5.74 4.69 -0.19
C LEU A 347 -5.59 4.96 1.31
N VAL A 348 -6.61 5.57 1.94
CA VAL A 348 -6.60 5.83 3.38
C VAL A 348 -6.65 4.52 4.17
N SER A 349 -7.56 3.60 3.84
CA SER A 349 -7.69 2.32 4.57
C SER A 349 -6.52 1.36 4.36
N LEU A 350 -5.83 1.43 3.22
CA LEU A 350 -4.71 0.57 2.85
C LEU A 350 -3.38 1.30 2.87
N PHE A 351 -3.30 2.42 3.60
CA PHE A 351 -2.08 3.17 3.78
C PHE A 351 -0.92 2.22 4.13
N PRO A 352 0.20 2.24 3.38
CA PRO A 352 1.18 1.15 3.37
C PRO A 352 2.15 1.20 4.56
N ARG A 353 1.61 1.34 5.77
CA ARG A 353 2.30 1.26 7.07
C ARG A 353 1.37 0.62 8.10
N PHE A 354 1.59 -0.67 8.35
CA PHE A 354 0.81 -1.43 9.31
C PHE A 354 1.37 -1.31 10.74
N PRO A 355 0.53 -1.36 11.78
CA PRO A 355 0.96 -1.25 13.17
C PRO A 355 1.78 -2.48 13.60
N GLN A 356 2.85 -2.29 14.39
CA GLN A 356 3.64 -3.42 14.90
C GLN A 356 2.95 -4.11 16.08
N THR A 357 2.26 -3.33 16.93
CA THR A 357 1.51 -3.82 18.09
C THR A 357 0.03 -3.42 17.99
N PRO A 358 -0.89 -4.15 18.67
CA PRO A 358 -2.33 -3.87 18.57
C PRO A 358 -2.75 -2.49 19.09
N THR A 359 -1.99 -1.88 20.01
CA THR A 359 -2.30 -0.55 20.57
C THR A 359 -1.62 0.60 19.82
N GLU A 360 -0.76 0.30 18.85
CA GLU A 360 0.02 1.31 18.14
C GLU A 360 -0.82 2.06 17.10
N ASN A 361 -0.83 3.38 17.20
CA ASN A 361 -1.46 4.29 16.24
C ASN A 361 -0.50 5.42 15.79
N ARG A 362 0.82 5.21 15.91
CA ARG A 362 1.84 6.25 15.72
C ARG A 362 1.87 6.82 14.30
N CYS A 363 1.88 5.95 13.28
CA CYS A 363 2.02 6.37 11.88
C CYS A 363 0.69 6.42 11.12
N HIS A 364 -0.32 5.68 11.59
CA HIS A 364 -1.63 5.62 10.96
C HIS A 364 -2.67 5.17 11.99
N LEU A 365 -3.80 5.86 12.04
CA LEU A 365 -4.89 5.52 12.94
C LEU A 365 -5.57 4.22 12.48
N GLN A 366 -5.62 3.21 13.34
CA GLN A 366 -6.19 1.91 12.98
C GLN A 366 -7.67 1.96 12.59
N ALA A 367 -8.45 2.91 13.13
CA ALA A 367 -9.86 3.07 12.77
C ALA A 367 -10.07 3.33 11.27
N PHE A 368 -9.12 4.00 10.62
CA PHE A 368 -9.19 4.28 9.18
C PHE A 368 -9.08 3.02 8.31
N ARG A 369 -8.61 1.90 8.86
CA ARG A 369 -8.58 0.61 8.18
C ARG A 369 -9.97 0.11 7.82
N HIS A 370 -11.04 0.61 8.43
CA HIS A 370 -12.43 0.25 8.10
C HIS A 370 -13.05 1.13 6.99
N LEU A 371 -12.35 2.17 6.52
CA LEU A 371 -12.88 3.06 5.47
C LEU A 371 -13.02 2.36 4.10
N TYR A 372 -12.45 1.16 3.92
CA TYR A 372 -12.69 0.35 2.71
C TYR A 372 -14.19 0.09 2.46
N VAL A 373 -15.04 0.16 3.50
CA VAL A 373 -16.49 -0.03 3.37
C VAL A 373 -17.11 1.03 2.45
N ILE A 374 -16.55 2.25 2.41
CA ILE A 374 -17.02 3.32 1.51
C ILE A 374 -16.78 2.94 0.04
N ALA A 375 -15.72 2.17 -0.23
CA ALA A 375 -15.41 1.67 -1.56
C ALA A 375 -16.17 0.38 -1.92
N ALA A 376 -16.86 -0.26 -0.97
CA ALA A 376 -17.55 -1.51 -1.20
C ALA A 376 -18.93 -1.28 -1.82
N GLU A 377 -19.17 -1.88 -2.99
CA GLU A 377 -20.43 -1.80 -3.71
C GLU A 377 -21.02 -3.20 -3.92
N PRO A 378 -22.36 -3.37 -3.78
CA PRO A 378 -23.00 -4.64 -4.07
C PRO A 378 -23.13 -4.83 -5.59
N ARG A 379 -22.35 -5.77 -6.15
CA ARG A 379 -22.40 -6.08 -7.60
C ARG A 379 -22.83 -7.52 -7.92
N CYS A 380 -23.16 -8.32 -6.90
CA CYS A 380 -23.61 -9.69 -7.12
C CYS A 380 -25.04 -9.71 -7.65
N VAL A 381 -25.24 -10.33 -8.81
CA VAL A 381 -26.55 -10.50 -9.44
C VAL A 381 -27.03 -11.92 -9.26
N THR A 382 -28.25 -12.08 -8.76
CA THR A 382 -28.94 -13.36 -8.62
C THR A 382 -30.02 -13.49 -9.69
N ALA A 383 -30.16 -14.67 -10.31
CA ALA A 383 -31.28 -14.97 -11.18
C ALA A 383 -32.39 -15.67 -10.39
N ILE A 384 -33.65 -15.26 -10.59
CA ILE A 384 -34.84 -15.87 -9.96
C ILE A 384 -35.75 -16.36 -11.08
N ASP A 385 -36.13 -17.64 -11.01
CA ASP A 385 -37.12 -18.19 -11.95
C ASP A 385 -38.52 -17.68 -11.62
N ILE A 386 -39.25 -17.23 -12.63
CA ILE A 386 -40.57 -16.61 -12.49
C ILE A 386 -41.60 -17.64 -12.01
N ASP A 387 -41.48 -18.89 -12.46
CA ASP A 387 -42.46 -19.93 -12.18
C ASP A 387 -42.28 -20.49 -10.76
N THR A 388 -41.04 -20.83 -10.37
CA THR A 388 -40.74 -21.40 -9.04
C THR A 388 -40.50 -20.35 -7.96
N ARG A 389 -40.23 -19.09 -8.33
CA ARG A 389 -39.83 -17.99 -7.44
C ARG A 389 -38.58 -18.30 -6.61
N SER A 390 -37.74 -19.22 -7.08
CA SER A 390 -36.50 -19.63 -6.40
C SER A 390 -35.27 -19.10 -7.14
N PRO A 391 -34.14 -18.88 -6.45
CA PRO A 391 -32.89 -18.54 -7.10
C PRO A 391 -32.41 -19.72 -7.97
N VAL A 392 -31.93 -19.42 -9.17
CA VAL A 392 -31.48 -20.41 -10.16
C VAL A 392 -30.14 -20.03 -10.77
N TYR A 393 -29.37 -21.04 -11.16
CA TYR A 393 -28.13 -20.82 -11.91
C TYR A 393 -28.45 -20.54 -13.36
N VAL A 394 -27.86 -19.47 -13.92
CA VAL A 394 -28.07 -19.07 -15.31
C VAL A 394 -26.78 -18.51 -15.89
N PRO A 395 -26.32 -18.95 -17.07
CA PRO A 395 -25.19 -18.33 -17.72
C PRO A 395 -25.58 -16.92 -18.20
N LEU A 396 -24.78 -15.93 -17.83
CA LEU A 396 -24.86 -14.54 -18.24
C LEU A 396 -23.67 -14.22 -19.13
N GLU A 397 -23.95 -13.71 -20.31
CA GLU A 397 -22.96 -13.15 -21.22
C GLU A 397 -22.91 -11.65 -21.02
N VAL A 398 -21.74 -11.13 -20.66
CA VAL A 398 -21.55 -9.71 -20.38
C VAL A 398 -20.65 -9.12 -21.47
N GLN A 399 -21.16 -8.08 -22.10
CA GLN A 399 -20.44 -7.30 -23.10
C GLN A 399 -19.87 -6.05 -22.44
N LEU A 400 -18.54 -5.90 -22.48
CA LEU A 400 -17.90 -4.66 -22.06
C LEU A 400 -17.99 -3.61 -23.16
N ARG A 401 -17.98 -2.35 -22.73
CA ARG A 401 -17.81 -1.19 -23.59
C ARG A 401 -16.39 -1.18 -24.18
N PRO A 402 -16.21 -0.81 -25.46
CA PRO A 402 -14.88 -0.63 -26.01
C PRO A 402 -14.12 0.49 -25.28
N PRO A 403 -12.78 0.37 -25.12
CA PRO A 403 -11.97 1.37 -24.43
C PRO A 403 -11.90 2.70 -25.18
N SER A 404 -12.03 2.66 -26.50
CA SER A 404 -12.14 3.84 -27.37
C SER A 404 -13.20 3.55 -28.45
N PRO A 405 -14.01 4.53 -28.85
CA PRO A 405 -15.04 4.35 -29.88
C PRO A 405 -14.48 3.89 -31.24
N ALA A 406 -13.18 4.07 -31.49
CA ALA A 406 -12.50 3.63 -32.71
C ALA A 406 -12.08 2.15 -32.67
N LEU A 407 -12.05 1.51 -31.49
CA LEU A 407 -11.64 0.12 -31.34
C LEU A 407 -12.85 -0.82 -31.28
N PRO A 408 -12.74 -2.05 -31.81
CA PRO A 408 -13.81 -3.02 -31.70
C PRO A 408 -14.08 -3.38 -30.23
N PRO A 409 -15.33 -3.70 -29.88
CA PRO A 409 -15.65 -4.13 -28.53
C PRO A 409 -14.92 -5.46 -28.22
N PRO A 410 -14.42 -5.63 -26.98
CA PRO A 410 -13.78 -6.88 -26.58
C PRO A 410 -14.79 -8.04 -26.65
N PRO A 411 -14.31 -9.28 -26.77
CA PRO A 411 -15.21 -10.44 -26.80
C PRO A 411 -16.04 -10.52 -25.50
N PRO A 412 -17.32 -10.91 -25.58
CA PRO A 412 -18.14 -11.09 -24.40
C PRO A 412 -17.58 -12.24 -23.56
N PHE A 413 -17.66 -12.10 -22.23
CA PHE A 413 -17.34 -13.19 -21.32
C PHE A 413 -18.61 -13.75 -20.69
N THR A 414 -18.55 -15.05 -20.39
CA THR A 414 -19.67 -15.78 -19.81
C THR A 414 -19.38 -16.12 -18.36
N TRP A 415 -20.30 -15.74 -17.48
CA TRP A 415 -20.31 -16.15 -16.07
C TRP A 415 -21.60 -16.85 -15.73
N THR A 416 -21.65 -17.59 -14.63
CA THR A 416 -22.88 -18.22 -14.16
C THR A 416 -23.40 -17.45 -12.96
N ALA A 417 -24.63 -16.92 -13.04
CA ALA A 417 -25.31 -16.31 -11.90
C ALA A 417 -25.58 -17.38 -10.82
N PRO A 418 -25.45 -17.08 -9.52
CA PRO A 418 -25.09 -15.78 -8.95
C PRO A 418 -23.62 -15.41 -9.17
N CYS A 419 -23.38 -14.19 -9.67
CA CYS A 419 -22.03 -13.71 -9.98
C CYS A 419 -21.88 -12.20 -9.79
N LEU A 420 -20.65 -11.75 -9.55
CA LEU A 420 -20.29 -10.34 -9.46
C LEU A 420 -20.19 -9.74 -10.86
N LEU A 421 -20.97 -8.70 -11.14
CA LEU A 421 -20.80 -7.91 -12.36
C LEU A 421 -19.60 -6.95 -12.25
N PRO A 422 -18.97 -6.55 -13.38
CA PRO A 422 -17.97 -5.48 -13.39
C PRO A 422 -18.58 -4.13 -12.98
N GLU A 423 -17.78 -3.07 -12.99
CA GLU A 423 -18.30 -1.73 -12.74
C GLU A 423 -19.32 -1.30 -13.81
N ARG A 424 -20.39 -0.62 -13.38
CA ARG A 424 -21.51 -0.22 -14.27
C ARG A 424 -21.06 0.54 -15.50
N GLN A 425 -20.04 1.39 -15.37
CA GLN A 425 -19.52 2.23 -16.46
C GLN A 425 -18.79 1.42 -17.54
N ALA A 426 -18.22 0.27 -17.18
CA ALA A 426 -17.50 -0.61 -18.08
C ALA A 426 -18.41 -1.57 -18.86
N VAL A 427 -19.63 -1.83 -18.37
CA VAL A 427 -20.57 -2.78 -19.00
C VAL A 427 -21.49 -2.08 -20.00
N ASP A 428 -21.52 -2.60 -21.23
CA ASP A 428 -22.47 -2.19 -22.26
C ASP A 428 -23.80 -2.94 -22.13
N SER A 429 -23.76 -4.27 -22.07
CA SER A 429 -24.95 -5.11 -22.01
C SER A 429 -24.74 -6.42 -21.28
N VAL A 430 -25.82 -6.94 -20.71
CA VAL A 430 -25.86 -8.28 -20.10
C VAL A 430 -26.95 -9.08 -20.80
N ARG A 431 -26.60 -10.27 -21.29
CA ARG A 431 -27.53 -11.19 -21.97
C ARG A 431 -27.63 -12.49 -21.20
N ILE A 432 -28.83 -13.01 -21.02
CA ILE A 432 -29.03 -14.40 -20.58
C ILE A 432 -28.57 -15.32 -21.71
N GLY A 433 -27.54 -16.12 -21.44
CA GLY A 433 -27.04 -17.14 -22.34
C GLY A 433 -27.70 -18.50 -22.15
N GLY A 434 -27.28 -19.46 -22.98
CA GLY A 434 -27.65 -20.87 -22.85
C GLY A 434 -29.01 -21.26 -23.45
N PRO A 435 -29.25 -22.58 -23.66
CA PRO A 435 -30.48 -23.05 -24.29
C PRO A 435 -31.66 -23.17 -23.32
N ARG A 436 -31.42 -23.29 -22.00
CA ARG A 436 -32.43 -23.71 -21.00
C ARG A 436 -33.41 -22.60 -20.58
N TYR A 437 -33.00 -21.33 -20.65
CA TYR A 437 -33.83 -20.17 -20.30
C TYR A 437 -34.06 -19.28 -21.53
N TRP A 438 -35.11 -18.47 -21.49
CA TRP A 438 -35.37 -17.48 -22.55
C TRP A 438 -34.29 -16.41 -22.56
N ALA A 439 -33.75 -16.12 -23.74
CA ALA A 439 -32.71 -15.11 -23.90
C ALA A 439 -33.31 -13.71 -23.72
N GLN A 440 -32.72 -12.92 -22.82
CA GLN A 440 -33.07 -11.53 -22.60
C GLN A 440 -31.79 -10.70 -22.60
N LYS A 441 -31.78 -9.60 -23.34
CA LYS A 441 -30.69 -8.63 -23.37
C LYS A 441 -31.09 -7.41 -22.56
N VAL A 442 -30.29 -7.07 -21.56
CA VAL A 442 -30.48 -5.94 -20.64
C VAL A 442 -29.50 -4.83 -21.02
N GLN A 443 -30.02 -3.67 -21.44
CA GLN A 443 -29.23 -2.52 -21.90
C GLN A 443 -29.78 -1.18 -21.36
N GLY A 444 -28.95 -0.13 -21.36
CA GLY A 444 -29.37 1.23 -21.02
C GLY A 444 -29.98 1.36 -19.62
N LYS A 445 -31.23 1.84 -19.54
CA LYS A 445 -31.96 2.05 -18.26
C LYS A 445 -32.21 0.73 -17.52
N GLN A 446 -32.48 -0.36 -18.23
CA GLN A 446 -32.72 -1.67 -17.62
C GLN A 446 -31.46 -2.21 -16.94
N LEU A 447 -30.28 -1.91 -17.49
CA LEU A 447 -29.01 -2.28 -16.88
C LEU A 447 -28.80 -1.51 -15.58
N SER A 448 -29.12 -0.21 -15.53
CA SER A 448 -29.06 0.54 -14.27
C SER A 448 -30.02 -0.01 -13.21
N ALA A 449 -31.23 -0.42 -13.62
CA ALA A 449 -32.17 -1.11 -12.73
C ALA A 449 -31.60 -2.46 -12.23
N LEU A 450 -30.87 -3.20 -13.06
CA LEU A 450 -30.20 -4.44 -12.65
C LEU A 450 -29.15 -4.20 -11.55
N TYR A 451 -28.37 -3.13 -11.62
CA TYR A 451 -27.40 -2.80 -10.56
C TYR A 451 -28.08 -2.32 -9.27
N GLN A 452 -29.27 -1.71 -9.35
CA GLN A 452 -30.04 -1.29 -8.17
C GLN A 452 -30.72 -2.48 -7.47
N HIS A 453 -31.44 -3.30 -8.25
CA HIS A 453 -32.22 -4.41 -7.71
C HIS A 453 -31.41 -5.69 -7.50
N ARG A 454 -30.34 -5.90 -8.29
CA ARG A 454 -29.43 -7.07 -8.24
C ARG A 454 -30.13 -8.40 -8.49
N THR A 455 -31.32 -8.35 -9.06
CA THR A 455 -32.16 -9.51 -9.34
C THR A 455 -32.56 -9.51 -10.80
N LEU A 456 -32.39 -10.65 -11.44
CA LEU A 456 -32.77 -10.87 -12.82
C LEU A 456 -33.85 -11.95 -12.88
N PHE A 457 -35.04 -11.58 -13.33
CA PHE A 457 -36.14 -12.53 -13.47
C PHE A 457 -35.99 -13.29 -14.78
N VAL A 458 -35.92 -14.62 -14.70
CA VAL A 458 -35.75 -15.50 -15.85
C VAL A 458 -36.96 -16.41 -16.00
N LYS A 459 -37.27 -16.80 -17.24
CA LYS A 459 -38.28 -17.82 -17.52
C LYS A 459 -37.61 -19.05 -18.13
N ARG A 460 -37.86 -20.21 -17.56
CA ARG A 460 -37.38 -21.49 -18.09
C ARG A 460 -38.12 -21.85 -19.40
N LYS A 461 -37.42 -22.47 -20.35
CA LYS A 461 -38.06 -23.00 -21.57
C LYS A 461 -38.74 -24.33 -21.27
N ALA A 462 -39.87 -24.58 -21.95
CA ALA A 462 -40.58 -25.85 -21.83
C ALA A 462 -39.66 -27.02 -22.28
N GLY A 463 -39.57 -28.07 -21.47
CA GLY A 463 -38.72 -29.24 -21.74
C GLY A 463 -37.27 -29.13 -21.27
N ALA A 464 -36.84 -28.00 -20.68
CA ALA A 464 -35.50 -27.86 -20.10
C ALA A 464 -35.52 -28.02 -18.57
N LEU A 465 -34.54 -28.73 -18.02
CA LEU A 465 -34.30 -28.86 -16.58
C LEU A 465 -33.55 -27.62 -16.03
N PRO A 466 -33.67 -27.28 -14.73
CA PRO A 466 -32.86 -26.22 -14.15
C PRO A 466 -31.37 -26.61 -14.16
N TYR A 467 -30.44 -25.66 -14.07
CA TYR A 467 -29.00 -25.96 -14.04
C TYR A 467 -28.50 -26.52 -12.70
N ALA A 468 -29.36 -26.56 -11.67
CA ALA A 468 -29.04 -27.17 -10.38
C ALA A 468 -29.16 -28.71 -10.42
N ASP A 469 -29.95 -29.23 -11.37
CA ASP A 469 -30.13 -30.65 -11.66
C ASP A 469 -29.29 -31.04 -12.90
#